data_AF-A0A1E5GU44-F1
#
_entry.id   AF-A0A1E5GU44-F1
#
_cell.length_a   1.000
_cell.length_b   1.000
_cell.length_c   1.000
_cell.angle_alpha   90.00
_cell.angle_beta   90.00
_cell.angle_gamma   90.00
#
_symmetry.space_group_name_H-M   'P 1'
#
loop_
_entity.id
_entity.type
_entity.pdbx_description
1 polymer ?
#
loop_
_entity_poly.entity_id
_entity_poly.type
_entity_poly.pdbx_seq_one_letter_code
_entity_poly.pdbx_strand_id
1 'polypeptide(L)'
;MRYVKTVHLKHQVRPAQYFYSLHLVPFRKVSSRRINIEETVYNFWSFPPVRKRDYLAAFPLERIDHFIVFEYLEARQYLQLRTDKIYRLKDFKMQPRKIDYPFDDWVLKKKEKRHEHN
;
A
#
# COMPACT_ATOMS: atom_id res chain seq x y z
N MET A 1 -1.19 4.30 2.17
CA MET A 1 -1.44 2.86 1.95
C MET A 1 -2.89 2.53 2.28
N ARG A 2 -3.51 1.62 1.52
CA ARG A 2 -4.88 1.13 1.71
C ARG A 2 -4.86 -0.36 2.02
N TYR A 3 -5.53 -0.80 3.08
CA TYR A 3 -5.82 -2.22 3.31
C TYR A 3 -6.73 -2.75 2.20
N VAL A 4 -6.34 -3.87 1.58
CA VAL A 4 -7.11 -4.52 0.52
C VAL A 4 -7.79 -5.78 1.05
N LYS A 5 -7.00 -6.71 1.59
CA LYS A 5 -7.47 -7.98 2.13
C LYS A 5 -6.40 -8.68 2.95
N THR A 6 -6.82 -9.62 3.79
CA THR A 6 -5.98 -10.65 4.39
C THR A 6 -6.13 -11.95 3.60
N VAL A 7 -5.02 -12.64 3.34
CA VAL A 7 -4.99 -13.93 2.65
C VAL A 7 -4.44 -14.96 3.62
N HIS A 8 -5.26 -15.95 3.96
CA HIS A 8 -4.85 -17.08 4.80
C HIS A 8 -4.24 -18.19 3.94
N LEU A 9 -3.13 -18.74 4.42
CA LEU A 9 -2.38 -19.81 3.79
C LEU A 9 -2.82 -21.15 4.39
N LYS A 10 -2.94 -22.18 3.54
CA LYS A 10 -3.28 -23.53 3.99
C LYS A 10 -2.17 -24.16 4.85
N HIS A 11 -0.93 -23.78 4.59
CA HIS A 11 0.27 -24.27 5.26
C HIS A 11 1.24 -23.10 5.48
N GLN A 12 2.15 -23.26 6.44
CA GLN A 12 3.19 -22.27 6.68
C GLN A 12 4.18 -22.23 5.49
N VAL A 13 4.33 -21.07 4.85
CA VAL A 13 5.19 -20.89 3.67
C VAL A 13 6.06 -19.65 3.84
N ARG A 14 7.35 -19.73 3.50
CA ARG A 14 8.21 -18.54 3.54
C ARG A 14 7.80 -17.55 2.43
N PRO A 15 7.86 -16.23 2.66
CA PRO A 15 7.40 -15.25 1.66
C PRO A 15 8.00 -15.44 0.27
N ALA A 16 9.31 -15.70 0.19
CA ALA A 16 9.99 -15.95 -1.08
C ALA A 16 9.45 -17.20 -1.81
N GLN A 17 9.20 -18.30 -1.08
CA GLN A 17 8.62 -19.52 -1.65
C GLN A 17 7.21 -19.26 -2.18
N TYR A 18 6.41 -18.47 -1.46
CA TYR A 18 5.08 -18.08 -1.88
C TYR A 18 5.08 -17.26 -3.17
N PHE A 19 5.98 -16.29 -3.31
CA PHE A 19 6.08 -15.51 -4.54
C PHE A 19 6.57 -16.34 -5.73
N TYR A 20 7.55 -17.23 -5.50
CA TYR A 20 8.03 -18.13 -6.54
C TYR A 20 6.94 -19.08 -7.04
N SER A 21 6.13 -19.68 -6.17
CA SER A 21 5.07 -20.60 -6.59
C SER A 21 3.99 -19.92 -7.46
N LEU A 22 3.83 -18.60 -7.31
CA LEU A 22 2.92 -17.78 -8.11
C LEU A 22 3.59 -17.10 -9.31
N HIS A 23 4.88 -17.36 -9.57
CA HIS A 23 5.65 -16.70 -10.63
C HIS A 23 5.66 -15.16 -10.52
N LEU A 24 5.55 -14.63 -9.30
CA LEU A 24 5.52 -13.18 -9.02
C LEU A 24 6.94 -12.61 -8.90
N VAL A 25 7.69 -12.64 -10.00
CA VAL A 25 9.10 -12.18 -10.06
C VAL A 25 9.19 -10.90 -10.93
N PRO A 26 9.95 -9.87 -10.52
CA PRO A 26 10.79 -9.80 -9.32
C PRO A 26 10.00 -9.49 -8.03
N PHE A 27 10.42 -10.09 -6.93
CA PHE A 27 9.94 -9.75 -5.58
C PHE A 27 11.12 -9.40 -4.67
N ARG A 28 10.87 -8.58 -3.64
CA ARG A 28 11.88 -8.25 -2.63
C ARG A 28 11.24 -7.86 -1.31
N LYS A 29 11.95 -8.13 -0.22
CA LYS A 29 11.66 -7.51 1.09
C LYS A 29 12.00 -6.03 0.98
N VAL A 30 11.02 -5.14 1.19
CA VAL A 30 11.19 -3.70 0.93
C VAL A 30 11.79 -2.93 2.10
N SER A 31 11.77 -3.52 3.30
CA SER A 31 12.34 -2.94 4.51
C SER A 31 12.57 -4.01 5.57
N SER A 32 13.57 -3.80 6.43
CA SER A 32 13.77 -4.58 7.66
C SER A 32 12.91 -4.09 8.83
N ARG A 33 12.10 -3.04 8.64
CA ARG A 33 11.20 -2.52 9.68
C ARG A 33 10.14 -3.54 10.05
N ARG A 34 9.99 -3.71 11.36
CA ARG A 34 8.99 -4.54 12.02
C ARG A 34 7.79 -3.66 12.35
N ILE A 35 6.69 -3.83 11.63
CA ILE A 35 5.50 -3.01 11.82
C ILE A 35 4.44 -3.84 12.55
N ASN A 36 3.97 -3.32 13.67
CA ASN A 36 2.93 -3.96 14.47
C ASN A 36 1.55 -3.55 13.95
N ILE A 37 0.76 -4.53 13.50
CA ILE A 37 -0.62 -4.34 13.06
C ILE A 37 -1.48 -5.33 13.85
N GLU A 38 -2.38 -4.80 14.67
CA GLU A 38 -3.27 -5.62 15.52
C GLU A 38 -2.50 -6.67 16.31
N GLU A 39 -1.44 -6.22 16.99
CA GLU A 39 -0.54 -7.02 17.85
C GLU A 39 0.34 -8.04 17.10
N THR A 40 0.15 -8.19 15.79
CA THR A 40 1.02 -9.05 14.97
C THR A 40 2.10 -8.22 14.31
N VAL A 41 3.34 -8.71 14.33
CA VAL A 41 4.48 -8.02 13.72
C VAL A 41 4.70 -8.51 12.30
N TYR A 42 4.77 -7.58 11.34
CA TYR A 42 4.91 -7.86 9.91
C TYR A 42 6.18 -7.26 9.28
N ASN A 43 6.63 -7.89 8.20
CA ASN A 43 7.59 -7.35 7.24
C ASN A 43 6.91 -7.15 5.88
N PHE A 44 7.22 -6.05 5.21
CA PHE A 44 6.68 -5.75 3.89
C PHE A 44 7.54 -6.32 2.76
N TRP A 45 6.86 -6.82 1.74
CA TRP A 45 7.43 -7.35 0.51
C TRP A 45 6.72 -6.73 -0.70
N SER A 46 7.49 -6.31 -1.69
CA SER A 46 6.98 -5.89 -3.00
C SER A 46 7.07 -7.05 -3.97
N PHE A 47 6.13 -7.07 -4.90
CA PHE A 47 6.05 -7.99 -6.02
C PHE A 47 5.59 -7.21 -7.27
N PRO A 48 5.62 -7.80 -8.47
CA PRO A 48 5.29 -7.08 -9.70
C PRO A 48 3.89 -6.46 -9.66
N PRO A 49 3.69 -5.27 -10.26
CA PRO A 49 2.41 -4.60 -10.26
C PRO A 49 1.34 -5.44 -10.96
N VAL A 50 0.11 -5.38 -10.44
CA VAL A 50 -1.04 -6.08 -11.02
C VAL A 50 -2.01 -5.03 -11.54
N ARG A 51 -2.29 -5.06 -12.86
CA ARG A 51 -3.30 -4.17 -13.50
C ARG A 51 -3.11 -2.68 -13.17
N LYS A 52 -1.89 -2.15 -13.33
CA LYS A 52 -1.50 -0.75 -13.09
C LYS A 52 -1.58 -0.26 -11.64
N ARG A 53 -1.70 -1.18 -10.66
CA ARG A 53 -1.67 -0.84 -9.24
C ARG A 53 -0.49 -1.52 -8.57
N ASP A 54 0.11 -0.79 -7.64
CA ASP A 54 1.21 -1.26 -6.84
C ASP A 54 0.73 -1.79 -5.50
N TYR A 55 1.27 -2.95 -5.12
CA TYR A 55 0.86 -3.68 -3.93
C TYR A 55 2.06 -4.12 -3.10
N LEU A 56 1.86 -4.15 -1.78
CA LEU A 56 2.75 -4.78 -0.82
C LEU A 56 2.03 -5.94 -0.15
N ALA A 57 2.77 -7.00 0.10
CA ALA A 57 2.36 -8.05 1.02
C ALA A 57 3.07 -7.85 2.36
N ALA A 58 2.32 -7.84 3.45
CA ALA A 58 2.84 -7.85 4.81
C ALA A 58 2.76 -9.28 5.34
N PHE A 59 3.90 -9.92 5.51
CA PHE A 59 3.98 -11.27 6.09
C PHE A 59 4.33 -11.16 7.58
N PRO A 60 3.63 -11.89 8.46
CA PRO A 60 3.96 -11.93 9.88
C PRO A 60 5.33 -12.56 10.09
N LEU A 61 6.02 -12.19 11.17
CA LEU A 61 7.39 -12.67 11.43
C LEU A 61 7.43 -14.03 12.13
N GLU A 62 6.48 -14.29 13.02
CA GLU A 62 6.52 -15.48 13.88
C GLU A 62 5.79 -16.67 13.27
N ARG A 63 4.52 -16.50 12.91
CA ARG A 63 3.67 -17.53 12.33
C ARG A 63 3.20 -17.11 10.95
N ILE A 64 3.86 -17.63 9.91
CA ILE A 64 3.57 -17.28 8.51
C ILE A 64 2.42 -18.12 7.96
N ASP A 65 1.23 -17.94 8.54
CA ASP A 65 -0.02 -18.60 8.17
C ASP A 65 -0.97 -17.68 7.39
N HIS A 66 -0.63 -16.40 7.26
CA HIS A 66 -1.37 -15.43 6.45
C HIS A 66 -0.46 -14.31 5.97
N PHE A 67 -0.99 -13.43 5.13
CA PHE A 67 -0.39 -12.14 4.83
C PHE A 67 -1.46 -11.10 4.50
N ILE A 68 -1.13 -9.84 4.70
CA ILE A 68 -2.02 -8.72 4.40
C ILE A 68 -1.58 -8.06 3.09
N VAL A 69 -2.53 -7.77 2.21
CA VAL A 69 -2.27 -7.02 0.98
C VAL A 69 -2.62 -5.55 1.20
N PHE A 70 -1.65 -4.69 0.92
CA PHE A 70 -1.83 -3.24 0.92
C PHE A 70 -1.60 -2.68 -0.48
N GLU A 71 -2.47 -1.76 -0.89
CA GLU A 71 -2.25 -0.92 -2.06
C GLU A 71 -1.52 0.36 -1.65
N TYR A 72 -0.62 0.85 -2.50
CA TYR A 72 0.09 2.11 -2.27
C TYR A 72 0.21 2.93 -3.55
N LEU A 73 0.29 4.26 -3.39
CA LEU A 73 0.49 5.18 -4.53
C LEU A 73 1.95 5.57 -4.71
N GLU A 74 2.70 5.58 -3.61
CA GLU A 74 4.10 5.98 -3.61
C GLU A 74 4.91 4.90 -2.90
N ALA A 75 5.99 4.48 -3.54
CA ALA A 75 6.86 3.41 -3.07
C ALA A 75 7.56 3.71 -1.73
N ARG A 76 7.35 4.87 -1.10
CA ARG A 76 7.93 5.21 0.21
C ARG A 76 6.91 5.29 1.33
N GLN A 77 5.62 5.08 1.08
CA GLN A 77 4.60 5.19 2.14
C GLN A 77 4.83 4.23 3.31
N TYR A 78 5.37 3.03 3.06
CA TYR A 78 5.72 2.09 4.13
C TYR A 78 6.89 2.57 5.01
N LEU A 79 7.74 3.49 4.51
CA LEU A 79 8.82 4.12 5.28
C LEU A 79 8.31 5.23 6.22
N GLN A 80 7.04 5.61 6.11
CA GLN A 80 6.41 6.56 7.04
C GLN A 80 5.81 5.85 8.26
N LEU A 81 5.70 4.51 8.21
CA LEU A 81 5.23 3.72 9.35
C LEU A 81 6.32 3.66 10.43
N ARG A 82 5.90 3.92 11.67
CA ARG A 82 6.75 3.87 12.85
C ARG A 82 6.70 2.48 13.48
N THR A 83 7.82 2.00 13.99
CA THR A 83 7.94 0.65 14.57
C THR A 83 7.42 0.57 16.01
N ASP A 84 7.32 1.71 16.69
CA ASP A 84 6.85 1.86 18.08
C ASP A 84 5.33 2.04 18.21
N LYS A 85 4.61 2.10 17.09
CA LYS A 85 3.15 2.24 17.04
C LYS A 85 2.49 0.91 16.70
N ILE A 86 1.39 0.61 17.39
CA ILE A 86 0.45 -0.45 17.02
C ILE A 86 -0.59 0.15 16.06
N TYR A 87 -0.64 -0.35 14.83
CA TYR A 87 -1.62 0.06 13.83
C TYR A 87 -2.85 -0.84 13.85
N ARG A 88 -4.00 -0.29 13.50
CA ARG A 88 -5.20 -1.07 13.18
C ARG A 88 -5.38 -1.13 11.67
N LEU A 89 -6.04 -2.16 11.14
CA LEU A 89 -6.30 -2.24 9.68
C LEU A 89 -7.05 -1.01 9.15
N LYS A 90 -7.94 -0.43 9.98
CA LYS A 90 -8.69 0.80 9.67
C LYS A 90 -7.82 2.04 9.51
N ASP A 91 -6.58 2.04 10.01
CA ASP A 91 -5.64 3.15 9.86
C ASP A 91 -5.09 3.22 8.43
N PHE A 92 -5.17 2.12 7.68
CA PHE A 92 -4.76 2.04 6.28
C PHE A 92 -5.93 2.34 5.35
N LYS A 93 -6.40 3.58 5.40
CA LYS A 93 -7.40 4.12 4.46
C LYS A 93 -6.73 5.23 3.66
N MET A 94 -6.18 4.85 2.51
CA MET A 94 -5.58 5.82 1.61
C MET A 94 -6.65 6.85 1.23
N GLN A 95 -6.37 8.12 1.46
CA GLN A 95 -7.23 9.16 0.90
C GLN A 95 -7.27 8.98 -0.61
N PRO A 96 -8.44 9.14 -1.25
CA PRO A 96 -8.49 9.20 -2.71
C PRO A 96 -7.51 10.29 -3.16
N ARG A 97 -6.75 10.03 -4.25
CA ARG A 97 -5.97 11.10 -4.89
C ARG A 97 -6.95 12.25 -5.14
N LYS A 98 -6.78 13.41 -4.48
CA LYS A 98 -7.15 14.66 -5.12
C LYS A 98 -6.25 14.73 -6.34
N ILE A 99 -6.82 14.46 -7.50
CA ILE A 99 -6.15 14.80 -8.74
C ILE A 99 -6.30 16.31 -8.82
N ASP A 100 -5.38 17.04 -8.20
CA ASP A 100 -5.25 18.46 -8.49
C ASP A 100 -4.64 18.52 -9.90
N TYR A 101 -5.50 18.51 -10.92
CA TYR A 101 -5.05 18.86 -12.26
C TYR A 101 -4.63 20.33 -12.18
N PRO A 102 -3.37 20.69 -12.49
CA PRO A 102 -2.97 22.10 -12.57
C PRO A 102 -3.76 22.88 -13.63
N PHE A 103 -4.59 22.20 -14.44
CA PHE A 103 -5.52 22.79 -15.39
C PHE A 103 -6.88 23.19 -14.81
N ASP A 104 -7.30 22.66 -13.64
CA ASP A 104 -8.60 23.01 -13.05
C ASP A 104 -8.62 24.47 -12.56
N ASP A 105 -7.50 24.95 -12.00
CA ASP A 105 -7.31 26.36 -11.64
C ASP A 105 -7.34 27.30 -12.86
N TRP A 106 -6.90 26.84 -14.04
CA TRP A 106 -6.95 27.63 -15.27
C TRP A 106 -8.37 27.75 -15.83
N VAL A 107 -9.18 26.69 -15.72
CA VAL A 107 -10.58 26.68 -16.15
C VAL A 107 -11.44 27.55 -15.24
N LEU A 108 -11.19 27.54 -13.92
CA LEU A 108 -11.89 28.39 -12.95
C LEU A 108 -11.56 29.89 -13.14
N LYS A 109 -10.28 30.24 -13.32
CA LYS A 109 -9.87 31.64 -13.59
C LYS A 109 -10.45 32.21 -14.89
N LYS A 110 -10.72 31.37 -15.90
CA LYS A 110 -11.39 31.81 -17.15
C LYS A 110 -12.87 32.11 -16.96
N LYS A 111 -13.54 31.45 -16.02
CA LYS A 111 -14.96 31.71 -15.73
C LYS A 111 -15.14 33.00 -14.92
N GLU A 112 -14.27 33.28 -13.95
CA GLU A 112 -14.33 34.52 -13.17
C GLU A 112 -14.13 35.77 -14.06
N LYS A 113 -13.14 35.75 -14.97
CA LYS A 113 -12.94 36.87 -15.92
C LYS A 113 -14.07 37.12 -16.91
N ARG A 114 -14.97 36.15 -17.14
CA ARG A 114 -16.13 36.32 -18.02
C ARG A 114 -17.33 36.97 -17.31
N HIS A 115 -17.37 36.92 -15.98
CA HIS A 115 -18.46 37.52 -15.21
C HIS A 115 -18.20 38.97 -14.79
N GLU A 116 -16.96 39.45 -14.87
CA GLU A 116 -16.60 40.85 -14.60
C GLU A 116 -16.79 41.79 -15.82
N HIS A 117 -17.23 41.25 -16.98
CA HIS A 117 -17.37 42.01 -18.23
C HIS A 117 -18.81 42.04 -18.80
N ASN A 118 -19.82 41.72 -17.99
CA ASN A 118 -21.23 41.91 -18.32
C ASN A 118 -21.88 42.94 -17.41
#